data_AF-A0A7Y6F222-F1
#
_entry.id   AF-A0A7Y6F222-F1
#
_cell.length_a   1.000
_cell.length_b   1.000
_cell.length_c   1.000
_cell.angle_alpha   90.00
_cell.angle_beta   90.00
_cell.angle_gamma   90.00
#
_symmetry.space_group_name_H-M   'P 1'
#
loop_
_entity.id
_entity.type
_entity.pdbx_description
1 polymer ?
#
loop_
_entity_poly.entity_id
_entity_poly.type
_entity_poly.pdbx_seq_one_letter_code
_entity_poly.pdbx_strand_id
1 'polypeptide(L)'
;MDRGADLTRLRELSKTFNRKATDLQALIKALQSATSDSTGYWKGPKADRFRDDWQEVKPTFEKWVTTLNEAGKSAQTSADNIERAT
;
A
#
# COMPACT_ATOMS: atom_id res chain seq x y z
N MET A 1 1.10 -19.01 -30.68
CA MET A 1 1.52 -17.60 -30.81
C MET A 1 1.74 -17.09 -29.41
N ASP A 2 2.96 -16.63 -29.13
CA ASP A 2 3.32 -16.03 -27.85
C ASP A 2 2.64 -14.66 -27.76
N ARG A 3 1.72 -14.46 -26.80
CA ARG A 3 0.82 -13.26 -26.74
C ARG A 3 1.55 -11.96 -26.38
N GLY A 4 2.87 -11.88 -26.53
CA GLY A 4 3.69 -10.74 -26.09
C GLY A 4 3.81 -10.58 -24.57
N ALA A 5 3.04 -11.33 -23.78
CA ALA A 5 3.14 -11.47 -22.33
C ALA A 5 2.42 -12.73 -21.81
N ASP A 6 2.83 -13.20 -20.63
CA ASP A 6 2.09 -14.21 -19.86
C ASP A 6 0.94 -13.53 -19.09
N LEU A 7 -0.28 -13.67 -19.60
CA LEU A 7 -1.49 -13.06 -19.03
C LEU A 7 -1.78 -13.53 -17.60
N THR A 8 -1.48 -14.79 -17.29
CA THR A 8 -1.68 -15.34 -15.95
C THR A 8 -0.75 -14.65 -14.96
N ARG A 9 0.53 -14.50 -15.32
CA ARG A 9 1.50 -13.79 -14.48
C ARG A 9 1.16 -12.32 -14.28
N LEU A 10 0.63 -11.62 -15.29
CA LEU A 10 0.18 -10.22 -15.12
C LEU A 10 -0.99 -10.10 -14.14
N ARG A 11 -1.95 -11.03 -14.20
CA ARG A 11 -3.07 -11.08 -13.25
C ARG A 11 -2.59 -11.41 -11.84
N GLU A 12 -1.62 -12.32 -11.69
CA GLU A 12 -0.99 -12.62 -10.40
C GLU A 12 -0.20 -11.44 -9.84
N LEU A 13 0.49 -10.69 -10.70
CA LEU A 13 1.19 -9.47 -10.34
C LEU A 13 0.20 -8.43 -9.79
N SER A 14 -0.91 -8.19 -10.49
CA SER A 14 -1.98 -7.29 -10.02
C SER A 14 -2.49 -7.67 -8.63
N LYS A 15 -2.82 -8.96 -8.43
CA LYS A 15 -3.27 -9.49 -7.12
C LYS A 15 -2.24 -9.26 -6.03
N THR A 16 -0.95 -9.45 -6.34
CA THR A 16 0.15 -9.26 -5.39
C THR A 16 0.23 -7.80 -4.92
N PHE A 17 0.20 -6.85 -5.85
CA PHE A 17 0.22 -5.42 -5.53
C PHE A 17 -0.98 -4.99 -4.68
N ASN A 18 -2.19 -5.42 -5.05
CA ASN A 18 -3.41 -5.10 -4.30
C ASN A 18 -3.40 -5.70 -2.88
N ARG A 19 -2.89 -6.93 -2.73
CA ARG A 19 -2.70 -7.55 -1.41
C ARG A 19 -1.71 -6.75 -0.57
N LYS A 20 -0.59 -6.33 -1.14
CA LYS A 20 0.41 -5.53 -0.42
C LYS A 20 -0.06 -4.12 -0.08
N ALA A 21 -0.91 -3.51 -0.90
CA ALA A 21 -1.59 -2.28 -0.55
C ALA A 21 -2.51 -2.46 0.68
N THR A 22 -3.25 -3.56 0.72
CA THR A 22 -4.13 -3.91 1.86
C THR A 22 -3.32 -4.19 3.13
N ASP A 23 -2.26 -4.99 3.03
CA ASP A 23 -1.35 -5.31 4.14
C ASP A 23 -0.75 -4.00 4.72
N LEU A 24 -0.28 -3.08 3.86
CA LEU A 24 0.28 -1.80 4.28
C LEU A 24 -0.77 -0.89 4.93
N GLN A 25 -1.99 -0.84 4.39
CA GLN A 25 -3.07 -0.07 5.00
C GLN A 25 -3.43 -0.58 6.41
N ALA A 26 -3.42 -1.90 6.61
CA ALA A 26 -3.64 -2.49 7.93
C ALA A 26 -2.50 -2.14 8.90
N LEU A 27 -1.24 -2.18 8.44
CA LEU A 27 -0.09 -1.78 9.22
C LEU A 27 -0.18 -0.30 9.65
N ILE A 28 -0.50 0.62 8.73
CA ILE A 28 -0.67 2.05 9.03
C ILE A 28 -1.73 2.25 10.12
N LYS A 29 -2.87 1.56 10.02
CA LYS A 29 -3.94 1.64 11.03
C LYS A 29 -3.48 1.15 12.40
N ALA A 30 -2.81 -0.01 12.45
CA ALA A 30 -2.30 -0.57 13.71
C ALA A 30 -1.30 0.37 14.39
N LEU A 31 -0.35 0.93 13.61
CA LEU A 31 0.62 1.89 14.12
C LEU A 31 -0.05 3.19 14.59
N GLN A 32 -1.02 3.72 13.84
CA GLN A 32 -1.77 4.90 14.27
C GLN A 32 -2.52 4.66 15.59
N SER A 33 -3.17 3.51 15.76
CA SER A 33 -3.83 3.15 17.02
C SER A 33 -2.84 3.08 18.17
N ALA A 34 -1.74 2.34 18.01
CA ALA A 34 -0.70 2.23 19.04
C ALA A 34 -0.08 3.60 19.40
N THR A 35 0.19 4.46 18.41
CA THR A 35 0.69 5.82 18.63
C THR A 35 -0.32 6.68 19.39
N SER A 36 -1.62 6.54 19.13
CA SER A 36 -2.67 7.27 19.84
C SER A 36 -2.81 6.80 21.29
N ASP A 37 -2.82 5.48 21.49
CA ASP A 37 -2.90 4.85 22.81
C ASP A 37 -1.68 5.14 23.68
N SER A 38 -0.53 5.43 23.07
CA SER A 38 0.70 5.84 23.76
C SER A 38 0.51 7.04 24.68
N THR A 39 -0.48 7.88 24.40
CA THR A 39 -0.81 9.01 25.27
C THR A 39 -1.20 8.55 26.67
N GLY A 40 -1.74 7.34 26.87
CA GLY A 40 -2.13 6.83 28.19
C GLY A 40 -0.96 6.50 29.11
N TYR A 41 0.19 6.11 28.56
CA TYR A 41 1.30 5.53 29.33
C TYR A 41 2.68 6.18 29.05
N TRP A 42 2.78 7.05 28.05
CA TRP A 42 4.03 7.73 27.69
C TRP A 42 3.82 9.24 27.49
N LYS A 43 4.31 10.00 28.47
CA LYS A 43 4.11 11.45 28.59
C LYS A 43 5.41 12.23 28.43
N GLY A 44 5.27 13.54 28.22
CA GLY A 44 6.36 14.51 28.19
C GLY A 44 6.87 14.81 26.77
N PRO A 45 7.79 15.79 26.65
CA PRO A 45 8.11 16.42 25.36
C PRO A 45 8.63 15.46 24.29
N LYS A 46 9.38 14.43 24.68
CA LYS A 46 9.89 13.41 23.74
C LYS A 46 8.77 12.51 23.20
N ALA A 47 7.78 12.22 24.03
CA ALA A 47 6.62 11.44 23.63
C ALA A 47 5.75 12.23 22.64
N ASP A 48 5.58 13.53 22.90
CA ASP A 48 4.86 14.44 22.01
C ASP A 48 5.59 14.54 20.65
N ARG A 49 6.91 14.73 20.68
CA ARG A 49 7.72 14.75 19.46
C ARG A 49 7.59 13.49 18.62
N PHE A 50 7.61 12.30 19.24
CA PHE A 50 7.40 11.05 18.52
C PHE A 50 6.04 10.99 17.82
N ARG A 51 4.97 11.45 18.48
CA ARG A 51 3.63 11.49 17.90
C ARG A 51 3.56 12.47 16.72
N ASP A 52 4.22 13.62 16.84
CA ASP A 52 4.32 14.60 15.76
C ASP A 52 5.09 14.03 14.56
N ASP A 53 6.28 13.45 14.80
CA ASP A 53 7.09 12.79 13.76
C ASP A 53 6.28 11.68 13.05
N TRP A 54 5.44 10.95 13.79
CA TRP A 54 4.53 9.97 13.20
C TRP A 54 3.46 10.61 12.29
N GLN A 55 2.86 11.73 12.72
CA GLN A 55 1.90 12.46 11.87
C GLN A 55 2.55 13.02 10.60
N GLU A 56 3.84 13.37 10.66
CA GLU A 56 4.60 13.83 9.49
C GLU A 56 4.90 12.69 8.51
N VAL A 57 5.26 11.49 8.98
CA VAL A 57 5.63 10.37 8.11
C VAL A 57 4.44 9.57 7.58
N LYS A 58 3.35 9.45 8.36
CA LYS A 58 2.15 8.65 8.01
C LYS A 58 1.61 8.93 6.59
N PRO A 59 1.48 10.18 6.13
CA PRO A 59 1.02 10.48 4.78
C PRO A 59 1.89 9.87 3.67
N THR A 60 3.19 9.64 3.91
CA THR A 60 4.08 8.97 2.94
C THR A 60 3.68 7.52 2.74
N PHE A 61 3.36 6.80 3.82
CA PHE A 61 2.87 5.42 3.74
C PHE A 61 1.49 5.35 3.09
N GLU A 62 0.62 6.32 3.35
CA GLU A 62 -0.69 6.41 2.67
C GLU A 62 -0.53 6.62 1.16
N LYS A 63 0.41 7.47 0.73
CA LYS A 63 0.76 7.62 -0.69
C LYS A 63 1.25 6.30 -1.30
N TRP A 64 2.04 5.51 -0.56
CA TRP A 64 2.49 4.21 -1.04
C TRP A 64 1.34 3.23 -1.24
N VAL A 65 0.30 3.24 -0.40
CA VAL A 65 -0.92 2.45 -0.63
C VAL A 65 -1.55 2.82 -1.98
N THR A 66 -1.65 4.11 -2.29
CA THR A 66 -2.15 4.60 -3.58
C THR A 66 -1.28 4.09 -4.74
N THR A 67 0.04 4.26 -4.65
CA THR A 67 0.98 3.80 -5.69
C THR A 67 0.90 2.29 -5.92
N LEU A 68 0.76 1.49 -4.87
CA LEU A 68 0.61 0.03 -4.99
C LEU A 68 -0.70 -0.35 -5.70
N ASN A 69 -1.81 0.32 -5.37
CA ASN A 69 -3.09 0.11 -6.04
C ASN A 69 -3.04 0.52 -7.52
N GLU A 70 -2.40 1.64 -7.84
CA GLU A 70 -2.20 2.09 -9.22
C GLU A 70 -1.36 1.10 -10.03
N ALA A 71 -0.26 0.60 -9.46
CA ALA A 71 0.57 -0.43 -10.09
C ALA A 71 -0.20 -1.73 -10.32
N GLY A 72 -0.99 -2.17 -9.34
CA GLY A 72 -1.86 -3.35 -9.47
C GLY A 72 -2.91 -3.18 -10.57
N LYS A 73 -3.54 -2.00 -10.65
CA LYS A 73 -4.49 -1.65 -11.73
C LYS A 73 -3.82 -1.60 -13.09
N SER A 74 -2.61 -1.05 -13.17
CA SER A 74 -1.83 -0.99 -14.42
C SER A 74 -1.55 -2.39 -14.96
N ALA A 75 -1.07 -3.31 -14.13
CA ALA A 75 -0.82 -4.70 -14.53
C ALA A 75 -2.08 -5.42 -15.04
N GLN A 76 -3.23 -5.22 -14.37
CA GLN A 76 -4.51 -5.77 -14.82
C GLN A 76 -4.94 -5.17 -16.16
N THR A 77 -4.85 -3.86 -16.32
CA THR A 77 -5.21 -3.15 -17.56
C THR A 77 -4.35 -3.63 -18.73
N SER A 78 -3.04 -3.85 -18.49
CA SER A 78 -2.15 -4.43 -19.50
C SER A 78 -2.58 -5.84 -19.91
N ALA A 79 -2.94 -6.70 -18.95
CA ALA A 79 -3.42 -8.05 -19.26
C ALA A 79 -4.70 -8.01 -20.12
N ASP A 80 -5.66 -7.16 -19.75
CA ASP A 80 -6.94 -7.04 -20.46
C ASP A 80 -6.75 -6.48 -21.88
N ASN A 81 -5.86 -5.51 -22.06
CA ASN A 81 -5.54 -4.95 -23.37
C ASN A 81 -4.89 -5.98 -24.30
N ILE A 82 -3.94 -6.78 -23.79
CA ILE A 82 -3.27 -7.83 -24.57
C ILE A 82 -4.25 -8.95 -24.93
N GLU A 83 -5.10 -9.39 -23.99
CA GLU A 83 -6.12 -10.40 -24.25
C GLU A 83 -7.12 -9.96 -25.32
N ARG A 84 -7.46 -8.67 -25.39
CA ARG A 84 -8.35 -8.12 -26.42
C ARG A 84 -7.70 -7.95 -27.79
N ALA A 85 -6.37 -7.83 -27.84
CA ALA A 85 -5.62 -7.60 -29.07
C ALA A 85 -5.10 -8.90 -29.72
N THR A 86 -5.31 -10.05 -29.10
CA THR A 86 -4.81 -11.38 -29.52
C THR A 86 -5.92 -12.41 -29.61
#